data_AF-A0A7X5ZPY6-F1
#
_entry.id   AF-A0A7X5ZPY6-F1
#
_cell.length_a   1.000
_cell.length_b   1.000
_cell.length_c   1.000
_cell.angle_alpha   90.00
_cell.angle_beta   90.00
_cell.angle_gamma   90.00
#
_symmetry.space_group_name_H-M   'P 1'
#
loop_
_entity.id
_entity.type
_entity.pdbx_description
1 polymer ?
#
loop_
_entity_poly.entity_id
_entity_poly.type
_entity_poly.pdbx_seq_one_letter_code
_entity_poly.pdbx_strand_id
1 'polypeptide(L)'
;MPAWEIAIPSLSKQKAIADVLGALDDKIAANDQVAVTALSLADALFAASLQRDAGTPITIGELADRGVLTQGDGYRTKQAEHGQPGFRILRAGDIRDGRVVPEGTDFVSESYARQIGQKASRPNDIVMTTKGSVGRVAVVPPDLETVVYSPQICYFRVLNEDALDRGYLAAWFRSSDLQTQASQLMFKSDMAPYINLRDIRSLTVPVPSRTEQRKQGELQRSLLDIIHAAHSESRRLGRTRDELLPLLMSGKIRVREVEKNVEGVV
;
A
#
# COMPACT_ATOMS: atom_id res chain seq x y z
N MET A 1 4.63 -35.38 -19.33
CA MET A 1 5.32 -34.21 -18.76
C MET A 1 6.68 -34.09 -19.44
N PRO A 2 7.18 -32.88 -19.72
CA PRO A 2 8.53 -32.72 -20.27
C PRO A 2 9.58 -33.24 -19.27
N ALA A 3 10.68 -33.81 -19.78
CA ALA A 3 11.80 -34.24 -18.95
C ALA A 3 12.64 -33.01 -18.58
N TRP A 4 12.44 -32.49 -17.37
CA TRP A 4 13.30 -31.46 -16.80
C TRP A 4 14.47 -32.11 -16.07
N GLU A 5 15.69 -31.76 -16.45
CA GLU A 5 16.89 -32.16 -15.72
C GLU A 5 17.01 -31.33 -14.43
N ILE A 6 16.93 -31.98 -13.28
CA ILE A 6 17.04 -31.35 -11.96
C ILE A 6 18.35 -31.81 -11.32
N ALA A 7 19.18 -30.86 -10.88
CA ALA A 7 20.35 -31.16 -10.06
C ALA A 7 19.90 -31.58 -8.66
N ILE A 8 20.15 -32.84 -8.28
CA ILE A 8 19.76 -33.39 -6.98
C ILE A 8 21.01 -33.44 -6.07
N PRO A 9 21.18 -32.49 -5.13
CA PRO A 9 22.28 -32.55 -4.18
C PRO A 9 22.09 -33.70 -3.17
N SER A 10 23.12 -34.00 -2.36
CA SER A 10 23.00 -35.03 -1.32
C SER A 10 21.89 -34.69 -0.33
N LEU A 11 21.26 -35.69 0.29
CA LEU A 11 20.15 -35.48 1.23
C LEU A 11 20.53 -34.53 2.38
N SER A 12 21.76 -34.62 2.89
CA SER A 12 22.26 -33.70 3.91
C SER A 12 22.31 -32.25 3.39
N LYS A 13 22.75 -32.03 2.15
CA LYS A 13 22.75 -30.70 1.52
C LYS A 13 21.33 -30.21 1.22
N GLN A 14 20.42 -31.09 0.80
CA GLN A 14 19.00 -30.75 0.60
C GLN A 14 18.37 -30.23 1.89
N LYS A 15 18.54 -30.97 3.01
CA LYS A 15 18.02 -30.56 4.33
C LYS A 15 18.58 -29.20 4.75
N ALA A 16 19.90 -29.03 4.69
CA ALA A 16 20.53 -27.77 5.09
C ALA A 16 20.08 -26.56 4.24
N ILE A 17 19.83 -26.75 2.93
CA ILE A 17 19.27 -25.70 2.07
C ILE A 17 17.81 -25.41 2.45
N ALA A 18 17.01 -26.45 2.66
CA ALA A 18 15.61 -26.31 3.05
C ALA A 18 15.46 -25.64 4.41
N ASP A 19 16.35 -25.94 5.37
CA ASP A 19 16.31 -25.33 6.71
C ASP A 19 16.57 -23.81 6.63
N VAL A 20 17.59 -23.37 5.87
CA VAL A 20 17.89 -21.93 5.73
C VAL A 20 16.82 -21.18 4.97
N LEU A 21 16.36 -21.69 3.82
CA LEU A 21 15.32 -21.01 3.05
C LEU A 21 13.96 -21.07 3.76
N GLY A 22 13.68 -22.18 4.44
CA GLY A 22 12.49 -22.37 5.26
C GLY A 22 12.41 -21.37 6.40
N ALA A 23 13.52 -21.07 7.09
CA ALA A 23 13.55 -20.03 8.12
C ALA A 23 13.18 -18.62 7.58
N LEU A 24 13.55 -18.30 6.33
CA LEU A 24 13.14 -17.05 5.69
C LEU A 24 11.64 -17.05 5.39
N ASP A 25 11.10 -18.16 4.87
CA ASP A 25 9.68 -18.32 4.58
C ASP A 25 8.84 -18.28 5.86
N ASP A 26 9.30 -18.90 6.96
CA ASP A 26 8.66 -18.85 8.27
C ASP A 26 8.58 -17.43 8.80
N LYS A 27 9.66 -16.64 8.64
CA LYS A 27 9.68 -15.24 9.05
C LYS A 27 8.76 -14.37 8.18
N ILE A 28 8.67 -14.62 6.87
CA ILE A 28 7.70 -13.96 5.98
C ILE A 28 6.27 -14.26 6.45
N ALA A 29 5.95 -15.52 6.75
CA ALA A 29 4.64 -15.91 7.24
C ALA A 29 4.30 -15.25 8.59
N ALA A 30 5.27 -15.18 9.50
CA ALA A 30 5.10 -14.47 10.77
C ALA A 30 4.83 -12.97 10.57
N ASN A 31 5.54 -12.32 9.65
CA ASN A 31 5.33 -10.91 9.33
C ASN A 31 3.97 -10.65 8.68
N ASP A 32 3.51 -11.54 7.80
CA ASP A 32 2.17 -11.45 7.22
C ASP A 32 1.09 -11.55 8.32
N GLN A 33 1.27 -12.43 9.31
CA GLN A 33 0.37 -12.52 10.46
C GLN A 33 0.40 -11.26 11.33
N VAL A 34 1.58 -10.65 11.54
CA VAL A 34 1.71 -9.37 12.25
C VAL A 34 0.93 -8.27 11.52
N ALA A 35 1.10 -8.17 10.20
CA ALA A 35 0.41 -7.16 9.39
C ALA A 35 -1.12 -7.33 9.45
N VAL A 36 -1.64 -8.55 9.28
CA VAL A 36 -3.08 -8.85 9.36
C VAL A 36 -3.65 -8.54 10.75
N THR A 37 -2.92 -8.90 11.80
CA THR A 37 -3.35 -8.67 13.19
C THR A 37 -3.36 -7.18 13.52
N ALA A 38 -2.30 -6.45 13.14
CA ALA A 38 -2.21 -5.01 13.36
C ALA A 38 -3.30 -4.25 12.59
N LEU A 39 -3.60 -4.65 11.35
CA LEU A 39 -4.68 -4.05 10.55
C LEU A 39 -6.05 -4.28 11.20
N SER A 40 -6.32 -5.52 11.62
CA SER A 40 -7.58 -5.88 12.29
C SER A 40 -7.77 -5.11 13.60
N LEU A 41 -6.69 -4.94 14.37
CA LEU A 41 -6.70 -4.12 15.59
C LEU A 41 -6.96 -2.64 15.26
N ALA A 42 -6.31 -2.12 14.22
CA ALA A 42 -6.49 -0.73 13.77
C ALA A 42 -7.96 -0.45 13.40
N ASP A 43 -8.58 -1.34 12.64
CA ASP A 43 -9.99 -1.23 12.23
C ASP A 43 -10.94 -1.34 13.42
N ALA A 44 -10.72 -2.29 14.32
CA ALA A 44 -11.55 -2.47 15.51
C ALA A 44 -11.49 -1.24 16.44
N LEU A 45 -10.28 -0.71 16.69
CA LEU A 45 -10.10 0.49 17.52
C LEU A 45 -10.75 1.72 16.89
N PHE A 46 -10.65 1.87 15.56
CA PHE A 46 -11.29 2.97 14.86
C PHE A 46 -12.82 2.87 14.91
N ALA A 47 -13.37 1.69 14.64
CA ALA A 47 -14.81 1.45 14.73
C ALA A 47 -15.36 1.75 16.13
N ALA A 48 -14.65 1.32 17.19
CA ALA A 48 -15.00 1.64 18.57
C ALA A 48 -14.90 3.14 18.88
N SER A 49 -14.03 3.89 18.19
CA SER A 49 -13.92 5.34 18.35
C SER A 49 -15.12 6.10 17.75
N LEU A 50 -15.58 5.70 16.56
CA LEU A 50 -16.73 6.30 15.88
C LEU A 50 -18.03 6.13 16.68
N GLN A 51 -18.17 5.04 17.44
CA GLN A 51 -19.32 4.83 18.31
C GLN A 51 -19.33 5.77 19.54
N ARG A 52 -18.17 6.28 19.96
CA ARG A 52 -18.05 7.17 21.13
C ARG A 52 -18.21 8.65 20.76
N ASP A 53 -17.73 9.04 19.58
CA ASP A 53 -17.86 10.40 19.04
C ASP A 53 -18.11 10.30 17.53
N ALA A 54 -19.35 10.59 17.12
CA ALA A 54 -19.75 10.55 15.71
C ALA A 54 -19.15 11.70 14.89
N GLY A 55 -18.57 12.72 15.54
CA GLY A 55 -18.01 13.89 14.89
C GLY A 55 -19.03 14.72 14.10
N THR A 56 -18.55 15.80 13.49
CA THR A 56 -19.33 16.61 12.56
C THR A 56 -19.08 16.12 11.14
N PRO A 57 -20.11 15.74 10.37
CA PRO A 57 -19.92 15.32 8.98
C PRO A 57 -19.44 16.49 8.12
N ILE A 58 -18.32 16.31 7.43
CA ILE A 58 -17.76 17.28 6.47
C ILE A 58 -17.43 16.54 5.18
N THR A 59 -17.80 17.12 4.03
CA THR A 59 -17.51 16.48 2.74
C THR A 59 -16.04 16.61 2.35
N ILE A 60 -15.53 15.63 1.59
CA ILE A 60 -14.21 15.71 0.95
C ILE A 60 -14.09 16.99 0.09
N GLY A 61 -15.17 17.37 -0.60
CA GLY A 61 -15.23 18.60 -1.39
C GLY A 61 -15.02 19.86 -0.54
N GLU A 62 -15.69 19.96 0.61
CA GLU A 62 -15.53 21.09 1.52
C GLU A 62 -14.12 21.16 2.12
N LEU A 63 -13.56 20.02 2.54
CA LEU A 63 -12.17 19.95 3.03
C LEU A 63 -11.19 20.43 1.96
N ALA A 64 -11.44 20.10 0.69
CA ALA A 64 -10.63 20.54 -0.42
C ALA A 64 -10.75 22.04 -0.70
N ASP A 65 -11.98 22.56 -0.70
CA ASP A 65 -12.25 23.98 -0.95
C ASP A 65 -11.67 24.88 0.16
N ARG A 66 -11.55 24.34 1.38
CA ARG A 66 -10.88 24.98 2.53
C ARG A 66 -9.35 24.81 2.52
N GLY A 67 -8.78 24.10 1.55
CA GLY A 67 -7.35 23.82 1.45
C GLY A 67 -6.82 22.90 2.55
N VAL A 68 -7.68 22.13 3.22
CA VAL A 68 -7.28 21.14 4.25
C VAL A 68 -6.76 19.84 3.62
N LEU A 69 -7.32 19.49 2.46
CA LEU A 69 -7.07 18.27 1.71
C LEU A 69 -6.91 18.64 0.23
N THR A 70 -6.21 17.82 -0.55
CA THR A 70 -6.34 17.81 -2.00
C THR A 70 -6.55 16.39 -2.50
N GLN A 71 -7.26 16.25 -3.61
CA GLN A 71 -7.58 14.99 -4.25
C GLN A 71 -7.57 15.14 -5.76
N GLY A 72 -7.24 14.07 -6.47
CA GLY A 72 -7.21 14.07 -7.92
C GLY A 72 -7.08 12.69 -8.51
N ASP A 73 -7.42 12.57 -9.79
CA ASP A 73 -7.16 11.37 -10.56
C ASP A 73 -5.68 11.29 -10.97
N GLY A 74 -5.24 10.09 -11.33
CA GLY A 74 -3.89 9.87 -11.83
C GLY A 74 -3.61 10.51 -13.21
N TYR A 75 -2.34 10.48 -13.60
CA TYR A 75 -1.86 11.08 -14.84
C TYR A 75 -2.18 10.16 -16.01
N ARG A 76 -2.79 10.71 -17.06
CA ARG A 76 -3.15 9.96 -18.26
C ARG A 76 -1.96 9.90 -19.20
N THR A 77 -1.10 8.90 -18.99
CA THR A 77 0.11 8.67 -19.77
C THR A 77 -0.20 8.32 -21.22
N LYS A 78 0.54 8.90 -22.15
CA LYS A 78 0.57 8.47 -23.57
C LYS A 78 1.73 7.52 -23.80
N GLN A 79 1.62 6.66 -24.82
CA GLN A 79 2.69 5.73 -25.20
C GLN A 79 4.02 6.44 -25.49
N ALA A 80 3.98 7.62 -26.12
CA ALA A 80 5.17 8.42 -26.41
C ALA A 80 5.85 9.00 -25.15
N GLU A 81 5.19 8.99 -24.00
CA GLU A 81 5.72 9.49 -22.73
C GLU A 81 6.38 8.36 -21.91
N HIS A 82 6.24 7.11 -22.36
CA HIS A 82 6.80 5.95 -21.68
C HIS A 82 8.31 5.88 -21.90
N GLY A 83 9.06 5.66 -20.83
CA GLY A 83 10.51 5.60 -20.91
C GLY A 83 11.20 5.56 -19.56
N GLN A 84 12.46 5.15 -19.60
CA GLN A 84 13.39 5.18 -18.47
C GLN A 84 14.62 6.03 -18.83
N PRO A 85 15.25 6.73 -17.86
CA PRO A 85 14.84 6.85 -16.46
C PRO A 85 13.50 7.58 -16.31
N GLY A 86 12.73 7.21 -15.29
CA GLY A 86 11.37 7.67 -15.15
C GLY A 86 10.69 7.19 -13.88
N PHE A 87 9.46 7.63 -13.70
CA PHE A 87 8.63 7.28 -12.56
C PHE A 87 7.74 6.08 -12.91
N ARG A 88 7.72 5.05 -12.06
CA ARG A 88 6.86 3.88 -12.27
C ARG A 88 5.38 4.29 -12.26
N ILE A 89 4.58 3.72 -13.14
CA ILE A 89 3.13 3.94 -13.16
C ILE A 89 2.47 3.01 -12.14
N LEU A 90 1.83 3.57 -11.12
CA LEU A 90 1.03 2.83 -10.16
C LEU A 90 -0.37 2.59 -10.72
N ARG A 91 -0.70 1.32 -10.95
CA ARG A 91 -1.97 0.87 -11.55
C ARG A 91 -2.95 0.47 -10.45
N ALA A 92 -4.25 0.46 -10.76
CA ALA A 92 -5.28 0.00 -9.81
C ALA A 92 -5.05 -1.44 -9.30
N GLY A 93 -4.42 -2.32 -10.09
CA GLY A 93 -4.07 -3.69 -9.68
C GLY A 93 -2.93 -3.77 -8.66
N ASP A 94 -2.16 -2.69 -8.50
CA ASP A 94 -1.09 -2.58 -7.52
C ASP A 94 -1.62 -2.19 -6.13
N ILE A 95 -2.91 -1.81 -6.03
CA ILE A 95 -3.58 -1.55 -4.76
C ILE A 95 -4.27 -2.84 -4.31
N ARG A 96 -3.76 -3.45 -3.24
CA ARG A 96 -4.22 -4.76 -2.72
C ARG A 96 -4.48 -4.62 -1.22
N ASP A 97 -5.69 -4.91 -0.74
CA ASP A 97 -6.02 -5.10 0.69
C ASP A 97 -5.25 -4.19 1.69
N GLY A 98 -5.28 -2.87 1.49
CA GLY A 98 -4.61 -1.91 2.39
C GLY A 98 -3.15 -1.59 2.07
N ARG A 99 -2.52 -2.26 1.10
CA ARG A 99 -1.10 -2.10 0.71
C ARG A 99 -0.92 -1.70 -0.75
N VAL A 100 0.19 -0.99 -0.99
CA VAL A 100 0.70 -0.65 -2.31
C VAL A 100 1.76 -1.68 -2.71
N VAL A 101 1.54 -2.39 -3.81
CA VAL A 101 2.40 -3.45 -4.35
C VAL A 101 2.75 -3.13 -5.80
N PRO A 102 3.74 -2.24 -6.04
CA PRO A 102 4.07 -1.71 -7.35
C PRO A 102 4.97 -2.68 -8.13
N GLU A 103 4.37 -3.72 -8.70
CA GLU A 103 5.09 -4.77 -9.47
C GLU A 103 5.19 -4.43 -10.97
N GLY A 104 4.39 -3.49 -11.47
CA GLY A 104 4.34 -3.15 -12.89
C GLY A 104 5.64 -2.54 -13.44
N THR A 105 5.99 -2.84 -14.68
CA THR A 105 7.24 -2.41 -15.34
C THR A 105 7.07 -1.21 -16.28
N ASP A 106 5.92 -0.54 -16.25
CA ASP A 106 5.68 0.66 -17.05
C ASP A 106 6.15 1.91 -16.31
N PHE A 107 6.85 2.80 -17.02
CA PHE A 107 7.40 4.03 -16.47
C PHE A 107 7.06 5.22 -17.37
N VAL A 108 6.86 6.39 -16.77
CA VAL A 108 6.80 7.67 -17.47
C VAL A 108 8.16 8.32 -17.38
N SER A 109 8.72 8.72 -18.52
CA SER A 109 10.01 9.41 -18.58
C SER A 109 10.03 10.62 -17.65
N GLU A 110 11.14 10.82 -16.95
CA GLU A 110 11.32 11.94 -16.02
C GLU A 110 11.23 13.32 -16.70
N SER A 111 11.42 13.38 -18.02
CA SER A 111 11.20 14.60 -18.83
C SER A 111 9.79 15.18 -18.68
N TYR A 112 8.81 14.36 -18.27
CA TYR A 112 7.43 14.76 -18.04
C TYR A 112 7.11 15.11 -16.59
N ALA A 113 8.11 15.18 -15.69
CA ALA A 113 7.92 15.50 -14.26
C ALA A 113 7.05 16.74 -14.02
N ARG A 114 7.27 17.81 -14.79
CA ARG A 114 6.47 19.04 -14.70
C ARG A 114 5.00 18.84 -15.07
N GLN A 115 4.71 17.96 -16.04
CA GLN A 115 3.35 17.66 -16.48
C GLN A 115 2.63 16.71 -15.51
N ILE A 116 3.37 15.76 -14.93
CA ILE A 116 2.88 14.88 -13.87
C ILE A 116 2.44 15.71 -12.66
N GLY A 117 3.28 16.64 -12.21
CA GLY A 117 2.97 17.59 -11.15
C GLY A 117 2.47 16.91 -9.87
N GLN A 118 1.27 17.28 -9.42
CA GLN A 118 0.70 16.77 -8.15
C GLN A 118 0.34 15.29 -8.15
N LYS A 119 0.30 14.67 -9.34
CA LYS A 119 -0.07 13.26 -9.57
C LYS A 119 1.10 12.28 -9.34
N ALA A 120 2.28 12.81 -9.05
CA ALA A 120 3.37 12.05 -8.44
C ALA A 120 3.03 11.77 -6.97
N SER A 121 3.33 10.55 -6.53
CA SER A 121 3.05 10.11 -5.18
C SER A 121 3.87 10.88 -4.14
N ARG A 122 3.29 11.00 -2.94
CA ARG A 122 4.02 11.42 -1.74
C ARG A 122 3.77 10.41 -0.63
N PRO A 123 4.75 10.22 0.27
CA PRO A 123 4.53 9.47 1.50
C PRO A 123 3.26 9.90 2.22
N ASN A 124 2.47 8.91 2.66
CA ASN A 124 1.19 9.09 3.36
C ASN A 124 0.04 9.63 2.52
N ASP A 125 0.18 9.73 1.20
CA ASP A 125 -0.99 9.85 0.34
C ASP A 125 -1.90 8.64 0.58
N ILE A 126 -3.20 8.88 0.67
CA ILE A 126 -4.19 7.80 0.64
C ILE A 126 -4.61 7.64 -0.81
N VAL A 127 -4.65 6.40 -1.30
CA VAL A 127 -5.07 6.08 -2.66
C VAL A 127 -6.30 5.20 -2.63
N MET A 128 -7.26 5.49 -3.51
CA MET A 128 -8.46 4.68 -3.70
C MET A 128 -8.66 4.36 -5.18
N THR A 129 -8.97 3.11 -5.49
CA THR A 129 -9.31 2.69 -6.85
C THR A 129 -10.72 3.17 -7.22
N THR A 130 -10.85 3.80 -8.39
CA THR A 130 -12.13 4.37 -8.88
C THR A 130 -12.74 3.58 -10.02
N LYS A 131 -11.98 2.71 -10.69
CA LYS A 131 -12.44 1.84 -11.78
C LYS A 131 -11.82 0.44 -11.67
N GLY A 132 -12.58 -0.60 -12.04
CA GLY A 132 -12.15 -1.99 -11.92
C GLY A 132 -12.51 -2.54 -10.54
N SER A 133 -11.51 -2.93 -9.74
CA SER A 133 -11.73 -3.28 -8.32
C SER A 133 -11.92 -2.02 -7.48
N VAL A 134 -13.04 -1.32 -7.68
CA VAL A 134 -13.38 -0.03 -7.05
C VAL A 134 -13.45 -0.14 -5.53
N GLY A 135 -13.00 0.89 -4.83
CA GLY A 135 -13.09 0.99 -3.37
C GLY A 135 -11.94 0.34 -2.59
N ARG A 136 -10.93 -0.20 -3.30
CA ARG A 136 -9.69 -0.63 -2.65
C ARG A 136 -8.89 0.61 -2.23
N VAL A 137 -8.42 0.59 -1.00
CA VAL A 137 -7.68 1.69 -0.38
C VAL A 137 -6.29 1.19 0.02
N ALA A 138 -5.29 2.07 -0.06
CA ALA A 138 -4.01 1.90 0.60
C ALA A 138 -3.42 3.25 1.02
N VAL A 139 -2.45 3.21 1.92
CA VAL A 139 -1.60 4.35 2.25
C VAL A 139 -0.26 4.16 1.54
N VAL A 140 0.23 5.21 0.89
CA VAL A 140 1.55 5.21 0.25
C VAL A 140 2.62 5.18 1.34
N PRO A 141 3.44 4.12 1.43
CA PRO A 141 4.41 4.01 2.50
C PRO A 141 5.61 4.94 2.26
N PRO A 142 6.32 5.36 3.32
CA PRO A 142 7.41 6.33 3.21
C PRO A 142 8.65 5.80 2.50
N ASP A 143 8.85 4.48 2.46
CA ASP A 143 9.97 3.81 1.79
C ASP A 143 9.72 3.50 0.32
N LEU A 144 8.53 3.83 -0.22
CA LEU A 144 8.21 3.62 -1.62
C LEU A 144 8.85 4.70 -2.51
N GLU A 145 9.47 4.27 -3.62
CA GLU A 145 9.93 5.15 -4.68
C GLU A 145 8.79 6.06 -5.20
N THR A 146 9.11 7.26 -5.66
CA THR A 146 8.06 8.12 -6.23
C THR A 146 7.45 7.46 -7.48
N VAL A 147 6.14 7.26 -7.44
CA VAL A 147 5.36 6.66 -8.52
C VAL A 147 4.35 7.67 -9.08
N VAL A 148 3.83 7.41 -10.28
CA VAL A 148 2.78 8.20 -10.90
C VAL A 148 1.48 7.44 -10.83
N TYR A 149 0.44 8.03 -10.24
CA TYR A 149 -0.87 7.39 -10.18
C TYR A 149 -1.47 7.23 -11.59
N SER A 150 -2.07 6.08 -11.90
CA SER A 150 -2.85 5.91 -13.13
C SER A 150 -4.26 6.52 -12.98
N PRO A 151 -4.97 6.84 -14.08
CA PRO A 151 -6.29 7.49 -14.02
C PRO A 151 -7.39 6.69 -13.29
N GLN A 152 -7.16 5.42 -12.99
CA GLN A 152 -8.07 4.55 -12.22
C GLN A 152 -7.82 4.64 -10.70
N ILE A 153 -6.89 5.50 -10.27
CA ILE A 153 -6.59 5.78 -8.88
C ILE A 153 -6.94 7.24 -8.61
N CYS A 154 -7.68 7.48 -7.54
CA CYS A 154 -7.81 8.80 -6.93
C CYS A 154 -6.86 8.86 -5.72
N TYR A 155 -6.01 9.88 -5.66
CA TYR A 155 -5.19 10.14 -4.49
C TYR A 155 -5.85 11.20 -3.60
N PHE A 156 -5.50 11.18 -2.32
CA PHE A 156 -5.93 12.11 -1.28
C PHE A 156 -4.71 12.48 -0.44
N ARG A 157 -4.49 13.78 -0.25
CA ARG A 157 -3.32 14.32 0.43
C ARG A 157 -3.73 15.40 1.39
N VAL A 158 -3.54 15.15 2.69
CA VAL A 158 -3.76 16.16 3.72
C VAL A 158 -2.72 17.28 3.57
N LEU A 159 -3.21 18.52 3.52
CA LEU A 159 -2.41 19.74 3.40
C LEU A 159 -2.31 20.50 4.72
N ASN A 160 -3.28 20.30 5.63
CA ASN A 160 -3.33 20.97 6.93
C ASN A 160 -3.68 19.96 8.05
N GLU A 161 -2.65 19.46 8.75
CA GLU A 161 -2.81 18.49 9.84
C GLU A 161 -3.32 19.06 11.15
N ASP A 162 -3.34 20.39 11.28
CA ASP A 162 -4.05 21.02 12.38
C ASP A 162 -5.56 20.85 12.21
N ALA A 163 -6.06 20.90 10.98
CA ALA A 163 -7.48 20.80 10.68
C ALA A 163 -7.98 19.35 10.52
N LEU A 164 -7.16 18.46 9.97
CA LEU A 164 -7.51 17.05 9.74
C LEU A 164 -6.29 16.16 9.93
N ASP A 165 -6.35 15.23 10.88
CA ASP A 165 -5.25 14.30 11.10
C ASP A 165 -5.18 13.23 9.98
N ARG A 166 -4.00 13.04 9.39
CA ARG A 166 -3.81 12.10 8.26
C ARG A 166 -4.02 10.63 8.63
N GLY A 167 -3.67 10.24 9.85
CA GLY A 167 -3.86 8.88 10.35
C GLY A 167 -5.34 8.59 10.61
N TYR A 168 -6.06 9.60 11.13
CA TYR A 168 -7.51 9.54 11.26
C TYR A 168 -8.19 9.37 9.89
N LEU A 169 -7.81 10.20 8.91
CA LEU A 169 -8.36 10.11 7.56
C LEU A 169 -8.05 8.73 6.94
N ALA A 170 -6.82 8.23 7.07
CA ALA A 170 -6.44 6.91 6.56
C ALA A 170 -7.25 5.77 7.20
N ALA A 171 -7.58 5.87 8.49
CA ALA A 171 -8.44 4.90 9.16
C ALA A 171 -9.91 5.00 8.70
N TRP A 172 -10.42 6.22 8.51
CA TRP A 172 -11.75 6.41 7.93
C TRP A 172 -11.88 5.80 6.54
N PHE A 173 -10.85 5.94 5.69
CA PHE A 173 -10.84 5.31 4.38
C PHE A 173 -10.84 3.76 4.42
N ARG A 174 -10.50 3.14 5.56
CA ARG A 174 -10.58 1.68 5.73
C ARG A 174 -11.87 1.24 6.44
N SER A 175 -12.65 2.19 6.93
CA SER A 175 -13.86 1.92 7.72
C SER A 175 -15.03 1.41 6.87
N SER A 176 -15.97 0.76 7.54
CA SER A 176 -17.25 0.33 6.95
C SER A 176 -18.12 1.52 6.48
N ASP A 177 -17.90 2.72 7.02
CA ASP A 177 -18.59 3.94 6.60
C ASP A 177 -18.20 4.32 5.16
N LEU A 178 -16.90 4.36 4.85
CA LEU A 178 -16.46 4.56 3.45
C LEU A 178 -17.04 3.48 2.55
N GLN A 179 -16.93 2.19 2.93
CA GLN A 179 -17.42 1.09 2.10
C GLN A 179 -18.91 1.24 1.78
N THR A 180 -19.70 1.65 2.78
CA THR A 180 -21.13 1.93 2.62
C THR A 180 -21.36 3.07 1.63
N GLN A 181 -20.70 4.22 1.82
CA GLN A 181 -20.83 5.37 0.94
C GLN A 181 -20.37 5.04 -0.50
N ALA A 182 -19.24 4.36 -0.66
CA ALA A 182 -18.70 3.96 -1.95
C ALA A 182 -19.65 3.00 -2.69
N SER A 183 -20.24 2.03 -1.98
CA SER A 183 -21.21 1.08 -2.56
C SER A 183 -22.47 1.78 -3.11
N GLN A 184 -22.92 2.86 -2.47
CA GLN A 184 -24.08 3.63 -2.93
C GLN A 184 -23.75 4.50 -4.15
N LEU A 185 -22.49 4.94 -4.28
CA LEU A 185 -22.04 5.80 -5.37
C LEU A 185 -21.68 5.03 -6.64
N MET A 186 -21.10 3.83 -6.50
CA MET A 186 -20.49 3.11 -7.63
C MET A 186 -21.46 2.48 -8.62
N PHE A 187 -22.74 2.33 -8.25
CA PHE A 187 -23.80 1.72 -9.08
C PHE A 187 -24.84 2.75 -9.59
N LYS A 188 -24.49 4.03 -9.66
CA LYS A 188 -25.38 5.09 -10.17
C LYS A 188 -25.73 4.99 -11.67
N SER A 189 -25.09 4.08 -12.41
CA SER A 189 -25.33 3.85 -13.83
C SER A 189 -25.26 2.36 -14.15
N ASP A 190 -25.89 1.93 -15.26
CA ASP A 190 -25.85 0.54 -15.75
C ASP A 190 -24.47 0.08 -16.26
N MET A 191 -23.46 0.95 -16.19
CA MET A 191 -22.07 0.64 -16.55
C MET A 191 -21.35 -0.14 -15.45
N ALA A 192 -20.17 -0.66 -15.77
CA ALA A 192 -19.27 -1.26 -14.79
C ALA A 192 -19.03 -0.32 -13.59
N PRO A 193 -18.84 -0.85 -12.36
CA PRO A 193 -18.72 -0.03 -11.17
C PRO A 193 -17.66 1.06 -11.30
N TYR A 194 -18.04 2.28 -10.94
CA TYR A 194 -17.20 3.46 -11.15
C TYR A 194 -17.58 4.60 -10.20
N ILE A 195 -16.58 5.25 -9.59
CA ILE A 195 -16.76 6.45 -8.76
C ILE A 195 -15.99 7.61 -9.40
N ASN A 196 -16.71 8.64 -9.87
CA ASN A 196 -16.09 9.82 -10.48
C ASN A 196 -15.66 10.85 -9.42
N LEU A 197 -14.87 11.85 -9.82
CA LEU A 197 -14.37 12.88 -8.89
C LEU A 197 -15.48 13.72 -8.21
N ARG A 198 -16.66 13.87 -8.81
CA ARG A 198 -17.79 14.54 -8.18
C ARG A 198 -18.36 13.68 -7.04
N ASP A 199 -18.51 12.38 -7.28
CA ASP A 199 -18.91 11.43 -6.24
C ASP A 199 -17.89 11.37 -5.11
N ILE A 200 -16.59 11.35 -5.43
CA ILE A 200 -15.50 11.46 -4.44
C ILE A 200 -15.67 12.71 -3.57
N ARG A 201 -15.94 13.87 -4.19
CA ARG A 201 -16.15 15.12 -3.44
C ARG A 201 -17.40 15.08 -2.54
N SER A 202 -18.37 14.23 -2.84
CA SER A 202 -19.59 14.08 -2.03
C SER A 202 -19.44 13.13 -0.84
N LEU A 203 -18.36 12.34 -0.79
CA LEU A 203 -18.05 11.50 0.36
C LEU A 203 -17.94 12.37 1.62
N THR A 204 -18.53 11.89 2.71
CA THR A 204 -18.65 12.61 3.97
C THR A 204 -17.81 11.92 5.03
N VAL A 205 -16.87 12.67 5.61
CA VAL A 205 -16.02 12.21 6.71
C VAL A 205 -16.63 12.70 8.03
N PRO A 206 -16.87 11.84 9.02
CA PRO A 206 -17.18 12.28 10.38
C PRO A 206 -15.91 12.87 10.99
N VAL A 207 -15.91 14.17 11.29
CA VAL A 207 -14.74 14.87 11.84
C VAL A 207 -14.96 15.17 13.32
N PRO A 208 -14.39 14.39 14.26
CA PRO A 208 -14.53 14.62 15.70
C PRO A 208 -13.71 15.83 16.17
N SER A 209 -13.68 16.08 17.47
CA SER A 209 -12.83 17.13 18.03
C SER A 209 -11.35 16.93 17.64
N ARG A 210 -10.58 18.03 17.52
CA ARG A 210 -9.15 17.94 17.16
C ARG A 210 -8.36 17.02 18.09
N THR A 211 -8.69 17.02 19.38
CA THR A 211 -8.06 16.16 20.38
C THR A 211 -8.32 14.68 20.08
N GLU A 212 -9.57 14.30 19.80
CA GLU A 212 -9.89 12.90 19.48
C GLU A 212 -9.32 12.49 18.12
N GLN A 213 -9.37 13.37 17.11
CA GLN A 213 -8.74 13.12 15.80
C GLN A 213 -7.25 12.81 15.94
N ARG A 214 -6.50 13.61 16.70
CA ARG A 214 -5.06 13.40 16.91
C ARG A 214 -4.77 12.12 17.68
N LYS A 215 -5.52 11.87 18.75
CA LYS A 215 -5.39 10.64 19.54
C LYS A 215 -5.60 9.39 18.68
N GLN A 216 -6.68 9.36 17.89
CA GLN A 216 -6.93 8.26 16.97
C GLN A 216 -5.85 8.22 15.88
N GLY A 217 -5.51 9.36 15.31
CA GLY A 217 -4.47 9.50 14.30
C GLY A 217 -3.12 8.91 14.68
N GLU A 218 -2.63 9.21 15.88
CA GLU A 218 -1.37 8.70 16.42
C GLU A 218 -1.38 7.18 16.59
N LEU A 219 -2.47 6.64 17.14
CA LEU A 219 -2.67 5.21 17.29
C LEU A 219 -2.69 4.50 15.93
N GLN A 220 -3.43 5.06 14.96
CA GLN A 220 -3.55 4.51 13.61
C GLN A 220 -2.23 4.56 12.85
N ARG A 221 -1.47 5.66 12.96
CA ARG A 221 -0.11 5.76 12.40
C ARG A 221 0.80 4.70 12.98
N SER A 222 0.81 4.52 14.30
CA SER A 222 1.67 3.53 14.96
C SER A 222 1.39 2.10 14.46
N LEU A 223 0.12 1.76 14.26
CA LEU A 223 -0.27 0.45 13.71
C LEU A 223 0.08 0.32 12.22
N LEU A 224 -0.10 1.38 11.42
CA LEU A 224 0.32 1.41 10.02
C LEU A 224 1.84 1.26 9.88
N ASP A 225 2.62 1.85 10.77
CA ASP A 225 4.09 1.73 10.77
C ASP A 225 4.52 0.28 11.02
N ILE A 226 3.86 -0.43 11.95
CA ILE A 226 4.09 -1.87 12.17
C ILE A 226 3.78 -2.67 10.90
N ILE A 227 2.65 -2.40 10.25
CA ILE A 227 2.23 -3.07 9.01
C ILE A 227 3.25 -2.81 7.89
N HIS A 228 3.68 -1.56 7.71
CA HIS A 228 4.66 -1.18 6.70
C HIS A 228 6.02 -1.85 6.96
N ALA A 229 6.49 -1.85 8.20
CA ALA A 229 7.74 -2.50 8.58
C ALA A 229 7.72 -4.00 8.30
N ALA A 230 6.64 -4.69 8.70
CA ALA A 230 6.45 -6.12 8.44
C ALA A 230 6.46 -6.44 6.94
N HIS A 231 5.72 -5.67 6.13
CA HIS A 231 5.71 -5.85 4.67
C HIS A 231 7.06 -5.54 4.02
N SER A 232 7.78 -4.51 4.49
CA SER A 232 9.10 -4.15 3.95
C SER A 232 10.12 -5.25 4.25
N GLU A 233 10.09 -5.79 5.46
CA GLU A 233 10.90 -6.94 5.84
C GLU A 233 10.55 -8.18 5.01
N SER A 234 9.26 -8.52 4.84
CA SER A 234 8.83 -9.65 3.99
C SER A 234 9.34 -9.53 2.55
N ARG A 235 9.29 -8.33 1.95
CA ARG A 235 9.84 -8.09 0.61
C ARG A 235 11.36 -8.33 0.57
N ARG A 236 12.09 -7.87 1.58
CA ARG A 236 13.56 -8.06 1.67
C ARG A 236 13.91 -9.53 1.83
N LEU A 237 13.20 -10.26 2.68
CA LEU A 237 13.39 -11.70 2.90
C LEU A 237 13.09 -12.49 1.63
N GLY A 238 11.99 -12.17 0.92
CA GLY A 238 11.65 -12.81 -0.35
C GLY A 238 12.74 -12.62 -1.41
N ARG A 239 13.26 -11.40 -1.58
CA ARG A 239 14.41 -11.14 -2.49
C ARG A 239 15.64 -11.94 -2.07
N THR A 240 15.97 -11.92 -0.78
CA THR A 240 17.13 -12.66 -0.24
C THR A 240 16.99 -14.16 -0.51
N ARG A 241 15.81 -14.75 -0.29
CA ARG A 241 15.51 -16.15 -0.59
C ARG A 241 15.71 -16.45 -2.08
N ASP A 242 15.15 -15.62 -2.96
CA ASP A 242 15.21 -15.80 -4.40
C ASP A 242 16.65 -15.66 -4.95
N GLU A 243 17.49 -14.84 -4.32
CA GLU A 243 18.93 -14.70 -4.61
C GLU A 243 19.75 -15.89 -4.10
N LEU A 244 19.45 -16.39 -2.89
CA LEU A 244 20.20 -17.48 -2.25
C LEU A 244 19.93 -18.84 -2.88
N LEU A 245 18.69 -19.12 -3.29
CA LEU A 245 18.29 -20.42 -3.84
C LEU A 245 19.22 -20.91 -4.97
N PRO A 246 19.46 -20.16 -6.06
CA PRO A 246 20.35 -20.63 -7.13
C PRO A 246 21.82 -20.78 -6.68
N LEU A 247 22.30 -19.95 -5.75
CA LEU A 247 23.67 -20.00 -5.23
C LEU A 247 23.92 -21.24 -4.37
N LEU A 248 22.96 -21.58 -3.52
CA LEU A 248 22.99 -22.78 -2.68
C LEU A 248 22.86 -24.07 -3.52
N MET A 249 21.92 -24.07 -4.48
CA MET A 249 21.71 -25.20 -5.40
C MET A 249 22.94 -25.46 -6.27
N SER A 250 23.57 -24.41 -6.81
CA SER A 250 24.83 -24.52 -7.57
C SER A 250 26.06 -24.82 -6.70
N GLY A 251 25.97 -24.64 -5.38
CA GLY A 251 27.09 -24.81 -4.46
C GLY A 251 28.13 -23.69 -4.51
N LYS A 252 27.83 -22.56 -5.17
CA LYS A 252 28.67 -21.35 -5.16
C LYS A 252 28.81 -20.75 -3.76
N ILE A 253 27.79 -20.95 -2.92
CA ILE A 253 27.80 -20.59 -1.50
C ILE A 253 27.44 -21.84 -0.69
N ARG A 254 28.07 -22.00 0.48
CA ARG A 254 27.75 -23.07 1.43
C ARG A 254 26.75 -22.56 2.48
N VAL A 255 25.89 -23.45 2.96
CA VAL A 255 24.91 -23.14 4.02
C VAL A 255 25.56 -22.47 5.24
N ARG A 256 26.70 -23.00 5.71
CA ARG A 256 27.47 -22.43 6.83
C ARG A 256 27.97 -20.99 6.61
N GLU A 257 28.19 -20.59 5.36
CA GLU A 257 28.58 -19.22 5.02
C GLU A 257 27.39 -18.27 5.09
N VAL A 258 26.19 -18.75 4.75
CA VAL A 258 24.94 -17.99 4.90
C VAL A 258 24.60 -17.80 6.37
N GLU A 259 24.63 -18.88 7.17
CA GLU A 259 24.31 -18.84 8.61
C GLU A 259 25.16 -17.79 9.36
N LYS A 260 26.48 -17.75 9.11
CA LYS A 260 27.39 -16.76 9.70
C LYS A 260 27.07 -15.31 9.32
N ASN A 261 26.57 -15.08 8.12
CA ASN A 261 26.23 -13.73 7.66
C ASN A 261 24.86 -13.27 8.19
N VAL A 262 23.93 -14.21 8.44
CA VAL A 262 22.62 -13.91 9.01
C VAL A 262 22.72 -13.57 10.50
N GLU A 263 23.60 -14.24 11.24
CA GLU A 263 23.85 -13.94 12.67
C GLU A 263 24.49 -12.57 12.92
N GLY A 264 25.16 -11.98 11.91
CA GLY A 264 25.79 -10.65 12.03
C GLY A 264 24.89 -9.46 11.70
N VAL A 265 23.63 -9.70 11.32
CA VAL A 265 22.67 -8.67 10.83
C VAL A 265 21.43 -8.53 11.75
N VAL A 266 21.28 -9.41 12.75
CA VAL A 266 20.22 -9.35 13.77
C VAL A 266 20.69 -8.59 15.01
#